data_AF-A0A0R3W6C6-F1
#
_entry.id   AF-A0A0R3W6C6-F1
#
_cell.length_a   1.000
_cell.length_b   1.000
_cell.length_c   1.000
_cell.angle_alpha   90.00
_cell.angle_beta   90.00
_cell.angle_gamma   90.00
#
_symmetry.space_group_name_H-M   'P 1'
#
loop_
_entity.id
_entity.type
_entity.pdbx_description
1 polymer ?
#
loop_
_entity_poly.entity_id
_entity_poly.type
_entity_poly.pdbx_seq_one_letter_code
_entity_poly.pdbx_strand_id
1 'polypeptide(L)'
;MPRYGQLVVGPAGCGKSTYCATIQRHCETVQRPCRVVNLDPAAEYFEYTPSADIRDLIQVDDTMQDDELSLGPNGGLIFCMEYLCQNLNWLDEALGEDELDYILFDCPGQIELYSHLSVFPRLVEYLQQKWDFHIASVFILDARFLVDGSHFLSGILSALSAMVCLGTPHVNVMTKLDMLSENKQKLISSRYLQPELDDLCGVSDDEEIDGKAASHRKFSRLTRILAGLVERYSLVQFQPLNRDKEETIEDLLFQIDQCLQYGEDNEPMNRFFDQTERDLAGDENDNVDDAYPFFSKAFHVGGQLGSRYAIISVSVVVATGVLYTMELLLKQMSQLLARYERMRCLNLFLETLAHAFTGAVFWIVSSFGLPESKSLRFMIESTFFSALIAVIVDIDHFIAARSLSIKAARSLPGRPFLHWSGCLVILVVVLLVSSFMIQHHWSTAPYLVRQTIGSGWISLVAWSSHQLRDSLRRGLWLWPPPRLLLSPPGYLHTLPPPLPFAYPLALASILTLLHITPLKLCDRATLLSYVSFREKNKVSIV
;
A
#
# COMPACT_ATOMS: atom_id res chain seq x y z
N MET A 1 22.67 -10.45 -11.06
CA MET A 1 21.25 -10.05 -10.92
C MET A 1 20.50 -11.19 -10.26
N PRO A 2 19.53 -10.92 -9.38
CA PRO A 2 18.78 -11.98 -8.70
C PRO A 2 18.03 -12.84 -9.73
N ARG A 3 17.93 -14.14 -9.45
CA ARG A 3 17.15 -15.08 -10.27
C ARG A 3 15.77 -15.26 -9.65
N TYR A 4 14.76 -15.55 -10.45
CA TYR A 4 13.38 -15.64 -9.96
C TYR A 4 12.80 -17.01 -10.26
N GLY A 5 12.16 -17.61 -9.26
CA GLY A 5 11.66 -18.98 -9.33
C GLY A 5 10.22 -19.10 -8.85
N GLN A 6 9.35 -19.73 -9.64
CA GLN A 6 8.07 -20.24 -9.15
C GLN A 6 8.20 -21.73 -8.84
N LEU A 7 7.98 -22.10 -7.59
CA LEU A 7 7.87 -23.51 -7.19
C LEU A 7 6.41 -23.94 -7.31
N VAL A 8 6.08 -24.68 -8.37
CA VAL A 8 4.69 -25.07 -8.66
C VAL A 8 4.35 -26.36 -7.92
N VAL A 9 3.56 -26.23 -6.85
CA VAL A 9 3.25 -27.32 -5.92
C VAL A 9 1.76 -27.58 -5.84
N GLY A 10 1.36 -28.77 -5.39
CA GLY A 10 -0.04 -29.11 -5.18
C GLY A 10 -0.37 -30.57 -5.48
N PRO A 11 -1.59 -31.02 -5.13
CA PRO A 11 -1.98 -32.42 -5.24
C PRO A 11 -1.89 -33.00 -6.66
N ALA A 12 -1.82 -34.32 -6.75
CA ALA A 12 -1.84 -35.01 -8.03
C ALA A 12 -3.11 -34.66 -8.82
N GLY A 13 -2.94 -34.41 -10.12
CA GLY A 13 -4.06 -34.09 -11.01
C GLY A 13 -4.66 -32.70 -10.85
N CYS A 14 -4.09 -31.77 -10.07
CA CYS A 14 -4.58 -30.39 -9.99
C CYS A 14 -4.23 -29.51 -11.20
N GLY A 15 -3.30 -29.96 -12.06
CA GLY A 15 -2.94 -29.27 -13.30
C GLY A 15 -1.65 -28.43 -13.24
N LYS A 16 -0.64 -28.87 -12.48
CA LYS A 16 0.68 -28.20 -12.38
C LYS A 16 1.40 -28.08 -13.71
N SER A 17 1.61 -29.18 -14.41
CA SER A 17 2.25 -29.18 -15.73
C SER A 17 1.49 -28.35 -16.77
N THR A 18 0.14 -28.38 -16.70
CA THR A 18 -0.72 -27.53 -17.55
C THR A 18 -0.57 -26.05 -17.22
N TYR A 19 -0.45 -25.70 -15.93
CA TYR A 19 -0.16 -24.34 -15.48
C TYR A 19 1.20 -23.88 -16.04
N CYS A 20 2.25 -24.68 -15.88
CA CYS A 20 3.58 -24.35 -16.42
C CYS A 20 3.56 -24.10 -17.93
N ALA A 21 2.86 -24.95 -18.71
CA ALA A 21 2.69 -24.75 -20.15
C ALA A 21 1.94 -23.45 -20.49
N THR A 22 0.87 -23.15 -19.72
CA THR A 22 0.05 -21.95 -19.95
C THR A 22 0.85 -20.68 -19.67
N ILE A 23 1.57 -20.64 -18.55
CA ILE A 23 2.39 -19.48 -18.18
C ILE A 23 3.56 -19.31 -19.14
N GLN A 24 4.24 -20.39 -19.54
CA GLN A 24 5.35 -20.29 -20.51
C GLN A 24 4.86 -19.69 -21.83
N ARG A 25 3.74 -20.17 -22.38
CA ARG A 25 3.15 -19.65 -23.63
C ARG A 25 2.74 -18.17 -23.51
N HIS A 26 2.19 -17.78 -22.36
CA HIS A 26 1.85 -16.38 -22.09
C HIS A 26 3.11 -15.50 -22.06
N CYS A 27 4.15 -15.92 -21.31
CA CYS A 27 5.42 -15.22 -21.24
C CYS A 27 6.09 -15.09 -22.63
N GLU A 28 6.07 -16.14 -23.44
CA GLU A 28 6.57 -16.10 -24.83
C GLU A 28 5.81 -15.05 -25.67
N THR A 29 4.49 -14.96 -25.50
CA THR A 29 3.64 -13.98 -26.20
C THR A 29 3.97 -12.55 -25.80
N VAL A 30 4.23 -12.31 -24.51
CA VAL A 30 4.61 -11.00 -23.95
C VAL A 30 6.11 -10.69 -24.11
N GLN A 31 6.88 -11.60 -24.76
CA GLN A 31 8.34 -11.51 -24.94
C GLN A 31 9.12 -11.43 -23.61
N ARG A 32 8.61 -12.10 -22.58
CA ARG A 32 9.27 -12.27 -21.29
C ARG A 32 10.04 -13.60 -21.27
N PRO A 33 11.33 -13.63 -20.91
CA PRO A 33 12.07 -14.88 -20.78
C PRO A 33 11.46 -15.72 -19.66
N CYS A 34 11.07 -16.95 -19.98
CA CYS A 34 10.51 -17.90 -19.02
C CYS A 34 10.95 -19.32 -19.39
N ARG A 35 11.65 -19.99 -18.46
CA ARG A 35 12.12 -21.37 -18.62
C ARG A 35 11.34 -22.28 -17.69
N VAL A 36 11.11 -23.53 -18.10
CA VAL A 36 10.47 -24.54 -17.26
C VAL A 36 11.47 -25.64 -16.96
N VAL A 37 11.62 -26.01 -15.69
CA VAL A 37 12.42 -27.15 -15.24
C VAL A 37 11.47 -28.21 -14.70
N ASN A 38 11.54 -29.42 -15.24
CA ASN A 38 10.78 -30.55 -14.74
C ASN A 38 11.50 -31.21 -13.56
N LEU A 39 10.83 -31.26 -12.41
CA LEU A 39 11.26 -31.98 -11.21
C LEU A 39 10.34 -33.18 -10.90
N ASP A 40 9.39 -33.54 -11.77
CA ASP A 40 8.58 -34.75 -11.62
C ASP A 40 9.20 -35.95 -12.38
N PRO A 41 9.78 -36.95 -11.68
CA PRO A 41 10.38 -38.12 -12.29
C PRO A 41 9.34 -39.16 -12.74
N ALA A 42 8.05 -38.97 -12.42
CA ALA A 42 6.95 -39.83 -12.84
C ALA A 42 6.16 -39.25 -14.03
N ALA A 43 6.58 -38.11 -14.58
CA ALA A 43 5.86 -37.46 -15.67
C ALA A 43 6.09 -38.15 -17.02
N GLU A 44 4.98 -38.45 -17.73
CA GLU A 44 5.01 -39.14 -19.03
C GLU A 44 5.01 -38.16 -20.22
N TYR A 45 4.18 -37.12 -20.15
CA TYR A 45 3.92 -36.20 -21.26
C TYR A 45 3.88 -34.73 -20.80
N PHE A 46 4.50 -33.85 -21.57
CA PHE A 46 4.49 -32.41 -21.36
C PHE A 46 3.94 -31.66 -22.59
N GLU A 47 3.18 -30.61 -22.33
CA GLU A 47 2.74 -29.64 -23.36
C GLU A 47 3.73 -28.46 -23.52
N TYR A 48 4.87 -28.52 -22.82
CA TYR A 48 5.91 -27.51 -22.77
C TYR A 48 7.28 -28.12 -23.07
N THR A 49 8.26 -27.27 -23.39
CA THR A 49 9.65 -27.70 -23.60
C THR A 49 10.45 -27.47 -22.33
N PRO A 50 10.82 -28.53 -21.58
CA PRO A 50 11.65 -28.37 -20.39
C PRO A 50 13.07 -27.93 -20.78
N SER A 51 13.61 -26.95 -20.06
CA SER A 51 15.03 -26.56 -20.13
C SER A 51 15.91 -27.62 -19.46
N ALA A 52 15.38 -28.30 -18.46
CA ALA A 52 16.03 -29.41 -17.78
C ALA A 52 14.96 -30.38 -17.26
N ASP A 53 15.29 -31.67 -17.28
CA ASP A 53 14.36 -32.74 -16.94
C ASP A 53 15.02 -33.72 -15.97
N ILE A 54 14.48 -33.82 -14.75
CA ILE A 54 14.98 -34.76 -13.73
C ILE A 54 15.03 -36.21 -14.21
N ARG A 55 14.24 -36.56 -15.24
CA ARG A 55 14.24 -37.90 -15.84
C ARG A 55 15.57 -38.26 -16.50
N ASP A 56 16.45 -37.29 -16.77
CA ASP A 56 17.82 -37.53 -17.23
C ASP A 56 18.76 -37.95 -16.08
N LEU A 57 18.38 -37.62 -14.83
CA LEU A 57 19.10 -38.01 -13.61
C LEU A 57 18.57 -39.33 -13.03
N ILE A 58 17.24 -39.41 -12.82
CA ILE A 58 16.59 -40.60 -12.25
C ILE A 58 15.10 -40.64 -12.61
N GLN A 59 14.59 -41.81 -12.98
CA GLN A 59 13.15 -42.04 -13.22
C GLN A 59 12.56 -42.95 -12.15
N VAL A 60 11.25 -42.81 -11.89
CA VAL A 60 10.56 -43.68 -10.93
C VAL A 60 10.56 -45.13 -11.40
N ASP A 61 10.42 -45.36 -12.70
CA ASP A 61 10.45 -46.70 -13.29
C ASP A 61 11.78 -47.43 -13.02
N ASP A 62 12.91 -46.71 -13.03
CA ASP A 62 14.23 -47.28 -12.71
C ASP A 62 14.25 -47.84 -11.28
N THR A 63 13.70 -47.07 -10.33
CA THR A 63 13.67 -47.47 -8.91
C THR A 63 12.68 -48.61 -8.62
N MET A 64 11.64 -48.74 -9.45
CA MET A 64 10.64 -49.80 -9.33
C MET A 64 11.11 -51.12 -9.97
N GLN A 65 11.93 -51.03 -11.02
CA GLN A 65 12.47 -52.18 -11.75
C GLN A 65 13.77 -52.73 -11.14
N ASP A 66 14.43 -51.96 -10.27
CA ASP A 66 15.62 -52.40 -9.56
C ASP A 66 15.29 -53.49 -8.53
N ASP A 67 15.80 -54.70 -8.79
CA ASP A 67 15.64 -55.88 -7.96
C ASP A 67 16.17 -55.67 -6.53
N GLU A 68 17.14 -54.76 -6.32
CA GLU A 68 17.72 -54.47 -4.99
C GLU A 68 16.84 -53.54 -4.14
N LEU A 69 16.12 -52.61 -4.77
CA LEU A 69 15.30 -51.60 -4.09
C LEU A 69 13.83 -52.06 -3.93
N SER A 70 13.25 -52.68 -4.97
CA SER A 70 11.87 -53.21 -4.96
C SER A 70 10.83 -52.25 -4.35
N LEU A 71 10.97 -50.94 -4.60
CA LEU A 71 10.12 -49.92 -4.01
C LEU A 71 8.79 -49.82 -4.76
N GLY A 72 7.69 -49.60 -4.01
CA GLY A 72 6.42 -49.22 -4.62
C GLY A 72 6.47 -47.81 -5.20
N PRO A 73 5.49 -47.38 -6.02
CA PRO A 73 5.55 -46.12 -6.78
C PRO A 73 5.75 -44.87 -5.91
N ASN A 74 5.10 -44.78 -4.74
CA ASN A 74 5.31 -43.66 -3.82
C ASN A 74 6.68 -43.72 -3.12
N GLY A 75 7.18 -44.93 -2.83
CA GLY A 75 8.51 -45.12 -2.24
C GLY A 75 9.61 -44.79 -3.24
N GLY A 76 9.45 -45.20 -4.50
CA GLY A 76 10.32 -44.84 -5.61
C GLY A 76 10.38 -43.34 -5.83
N LEU A 77 9.23 -42.65 -5.82
CA LEU A 77 9.20 -41.19 -5.93
C LEU A 77 9.96 -40.49 -4.79
N ILE A 78 9.76 -40.92 -3.55
CA ILE A 78 10.51 -40.36 -2.40
C ILE A 78 12.01 -40.60 -2.57
N PHE A 79 12.41 -41.81 -3.01
CA PHE A 79 13.80 -42.12 -3.28
C PHE A 79 14.39 -41.22 -4.38
N CYS A 80 13.68 -41.02 -5.50
CA CYS A 80 14.11 -40.11 -6.57
C CYS A 80 14.35 -38.68 -6.04
N MET A 81 13.45 -38.20 -5.18
CA MET A 81 13.57 -36.88 -4.56
C MET A 81 14.75 -36.79 -3.59
N GLU A 82 14.98 -37.81 -2.77
CA GLU A 82 16.15 -37.88 -1.89
C GLU A 82 17.46 -37.95 -2.69
N TYR A 83 17.46 -38.70 -3.80
CA TYR A 83 18.60 -38.81 -4.71
C TYR A 83 18.91 -37.46 -5.39
N LEU A 84 17.89 -36.71 -5.81
CA LEU A 84 18.05 -35.33 -6.29
C LEU A 84 18.68 -34.44 -5.21
N CYS A 85 18.21 -34.50 -3.96
CA CYS A 85 18.78 -33.73 -2.86
C CYS A 85 20.23 -34.07 -2.54
N GLN A 86 20.70 -35.28 -2.86
CA GLN A 86 22.10 -35.66 -2.73
C GLN A 86 22.95 -35.19 -3.91
N ASN A 87 22.35 -35.00 -5.08
CA ASN A 87 23.00 -34.65 -6.34
C ASN A 87 22.56 -33.28 -6.88
N LEU A 88 22.42 -32.28 -6.00
CA LEU A 88 22.01 -30.92 -6.39
C LEU A 88 22.96 -30.24 -7.39
N ASN A 89 24.18 -30.76 -7.55
CA ASN A 89 25.11 -30.32 -8.58
C ASN A 89 24.56 -30.51 -10.00
N TRP A 90 23.70 -31.51 -10.24
CA TRP A 90 23.01 -31.67 -11.52
C TRP A 90 22.16 -30.44 -11.85
N LEU A 91 21.51 -29.86 -10.84
CA LEU A 91 20.70 -28.66 -11.02
C LEU A 91 21.57 -27.44 -11.36
N ASP A 92 22.80 -27.39 -10.87
CA ASP A 92 23.74 -26.32 -11.20
C ASP A 92 24.09 -26.32 -12.69
N GLU A 93 24.40 -27.51 -13.23
CA GLU A 93 24.71 -27.69 -14.66
C GLU A 93 23.49 -27.40 -15.53
N ALA A 94 22.31 -27.84 -15.08
CA ALA A 94 21.04 -27.64 -15.75
C ALA A 94 20.58 -26.17 -15.81
N LEU A 95 20.83 -25.40 -14.74
CA LEU A 95 20.44 -24.00 -14.66
C LEU A 95 21.37 -23.08 -15.47
N GLY A 96 22.66 -23.44 -15.55
CA GLY A 96 23.67 -22.67 -16.28
C GLY A 96 24.02 -21.33 -15.62
N GLU A 97 24.89 -20.55 -16.27
CA GLU A 97 25.36 -19.24 -15.79
C GLU A 97 24.54 -18.05 -16.34
N ASP A 98 23.48 -18.31 -17.11
CA ASP A 98 22.71 -17.23 -17.74
C ASP A 98 22.15 -16.23 -16.72
N GLU A 99 22.25 -14.94 -17.04
CA GLU A 99 21.75 -13.84 -16.21
C GLU A 99 20.31 -13.50 -16.63
N LEU A 100 19.41 -13.27 -15.65
CA LEU A 100 17.98 -12.91 -15.80
C LEU A 100 17.00 -14.06 -16.10
N ASP A 101 17.07 -15.13 -15.31
CA ASP A 101 16.14 -16.25 -15.46
C ASP A 101 14.88 -16.11 -14.60
N TYR A 102 13.73 -16.20 -15.27
CA TYR A 102 12.46 -16.52 -14.64
C TYR A 102 12.15 -18.01 -14.88
N ILE A 103 12.22 -18.81 -13.82
CA ILE A 103 12.15 -20.27 -13.90
C ILE A 103 10.89 -20.78 -13.22
N LEU A 104 10.14 -21.63 -13.92
CA LEU A 104 9.05 -22.41 -13.35
C LEU A 104 9.57 -23.81 -13.03
N PHE A 105 9.47 -24.23 -11.78
CA PHE A 105 9.79 -25.59 -11.37
C PHE A 105 8.49 -26.40 -11.29
N ASP A 106 8.28 -27.32 -12.25
CA ASP A 106 7.15 -28.25 -12.20
C ASP A 106 7.47 -29.40 -11.25
N CYS A 107 6.78 -29.45 -10.11
CA CYS A 107 7.12 -30.35 -9.03
C CYS A 107 6.17 -31.58 -8.96
N PRO A 108 6.60 -32.71 -8.37
CA PRO A 108 5.79 -33.92 -8.32
C PRO A 108 4.41 -33.75 -7.66
N GLY A 109 3.47 -34.60 -8.04
CA GLY A 109 2.09 -34.54 -7.54
C GLY A 109 1.84 -34.97 -6.10
N GLN A 110 2.81 -35.62 -5.43
CA GLN A 110 2.60 -36.12 -4.07
C GLN A 110 2.79 -35.02 -3.03
N ILE A 111 1.76 -34.81 -2.20
CA ILE A 111 1.68 -33.66 -1.29
C ILE A 111 2.49 -33.86 0.00
N GLU A 112 2.84 -35.11 0.29
CA GLU A 112 3.73 -35.51 1.38
C GLU A 112 5.09 -34.82 1.27
N LEU A 113 5.56 -34.61 0.04
CA LEU A 113 6.81 -33.93 -0.29
C LEU A 113 6.85 -32.47 0.17
N TYR A 114 5.69 -31.82 0.24
CA TYR A 114 5.57 -30.40 0.62
C TYR A 114 5.00 -30.21 2.02
N SER A 115 4.45 -31.24 2.66
CA SER A 115 3.74 -31.10 3.93
C SER A 115 4.59 -31.47 5.15
N HIS A 116 5.48 -32.45 5.03
CA HIS A 116 6.28 -32.92 6.18
C HIS A 116 7.67 -33.48 5.83
N LEU A 117 7.96 -33.76 4.55
CA LEU A 117 9.29 -34.18 4.13
C LEU A 117 10.21 -32.97 3.94
N SER A 118 11.50 -33.14 4.26
CA SER A 118 12.50 -32.04 4.24
C SER A 118 13.20 -31.86 2.89
N VAL A 119 12.85 -32.66 1.88
CA VAL A 119 13.46 -32.61 0.53
C VAL A 119 13.32 -31.22 -0.08
N PHE A 120 12.09 -30.72 -0.22
CA PHE A 120 11.84 -29.42 -0.86
C PHE A 120 12.35 -28.22 -0.05
N PRO A 121 12.21 -28.18 1.29
CA PRO A 121 12.87 -27.16 2.09
C PRO A 121 14.38 -27.08 1.85
N ARG A 122 15.08 -28.23 1.76
CA ARG A 122 16.52 -28.25 1.45
C ARG A 122 16.82 -27.77 0.03
N LEU A 123 15.98 -28.13 -0.95
CA LEU A 123 16.10 -27.66 -2.32
C LEU A 123 15.95 -26.14 -2.42
N VAL A 124 14.93 -25.59 -1.75
CA VAL A 124 14.67 -24.15 -1.68
C VAL A 124 15.84 -23.41 -1.01
N GLU A 125 16.31 -23.88 0.14
CA GLU A 125 17.47 -23.30 0.82
C GLU A 125 18.72 -23.30 -0.07
N TYR A 126 18.95 -24.38 -0.82
CA TYR A 126 20.07 -24.48 -1.74
C TYR A 126 19.98 -23.46 -2.89
N LEU A 127 18.81 -23.34 -3.52
CA LEU A 127 18.57 -22.37 -4.60
C LEU A 127 18.70 -20.92 -4.11
N GLN A 128 18.18 -20.61 -2.91
CA GLN A 128 18.28 -19.28 -2.31
C GLN A 128 19.72 -18.93 -1.93
N GLN A 129 20.46 -19.83 -1.28
CA GLN A 129 21.80 -19.53 -0.76
C GLN A 129 22.89 -19.54 -1.85
N LYS A 130 22.83 -20.49 -2.78
CA LYS A 130 23.89 -20.65 -3.79
C LYS A 130 23.69 -19.75 -5.00
N TRP A 131 22.45 -19.63 -5.46
CA TRP A 131 22.09 -19.01 -6.73
C TRP A 131 21.32 -17.70 -6.59
N ASP A 132 21.13 -17.21 -5.35
CA ASP A 132 20.43 -15.95 -5.05
C ASP A 132 19.02 -15.90 -5.68
N PHE A 133 18.30 -17.03 -5.64
CA PHE A 133 16.94 -17.11 -6.15
C PHE A 133 15.94 -16.45 -5.19
N HIS A 134 15.09 -15.58 -5.74
CA HIS A 134 13.84 -15.19 -5.13
C HIS A 134 12.79 -16.24 -5.52
N ILE A 135 12.30 -17.00 -4.54
CA ILE A 135 11.38 -18.12 -4.78
C ILE A 135 10.01 -17.81 -4.18
N ALA A 136 8.96 -18.01 -4.98
CA ALA A 136 7.58 -18.03 -4.54
C ALA A 136 6.96 -19.40 -4.84
N SER A 137 6.27 -19.97 -3.85
CA SER A 137 5.52 -21.21 -4.01
C SER A 137 4.14 -20.93 -4.57
N VAL A 138 3.80 -21.53 -5.70
CA VAL A 138 2.49 -21.44 -6.33
C VAL A 138 1.75 -22.74 -6.05
N PHE A 139 0.80 -22.69 -5.11
CA PHE A 139 0.05 -23.87 -4.69
C PHE A 139 -1.25 -24.01 -5.45
N ILE A 140 -1.31 -25.05 -6.28
CA ILE A 140 -2.40 -25.28 -7.20
C ILE A 140 -3.42 -26.24 -6.59
N LEU A 141 -4.67 -25.80 -6.55
CA LEU A 141 -5.82 -26.60 -6.16
C LEU A 141 -6.85 -26.65 -7.29
N ASP A 142 -7.46 -27.80 -7.53
CA ASP A 142 -8.53 -27.96 -8.52
C ASP A 142 -9.83 -27.36 -7.99
N ALA A 143 -10.51 -26.51 -8.79
CA ALA A 143 -11.73 -25.83 -8.39
C ALA A 143 -12.87 -26.77 -7.93
N ARG A 144 -12.85 -28.05 -8.33
CA ARG A 144 -13.83 -29.04 -7.86
C ARG A 144 -13.75 -29.30 -6.35
N PHE A 145 -12.58 -29.10 -5.73
CA PHE A 145 -12.43 -29.21 -4.27
C PHE A 145 -13.13 -28.08 -3.51
N LEU A 146 -13.59 -27.04 -4.22
CA LEU A 146 -14.22 -25.86 -3.63
C LEU A 146 -15.73 -25.89 -3.77
N VAL A 147 -16.30 -26.96 -4.34
CA VAL A 147 -17.75 -27.09 -4.45
C VAL A 147 -18.39 -27.45 -3.11
N ASP A 148 -17.62 -28.11 -2.22
CA ASP A 148 -18.06 -28.54 -0.90
C ASP A 148 -17.17 -27.92 0.19
N GLY A 149 -17.78 -27.42 1.26
CA GLY A 149 -17.08 -26.77 2.37
C GLY A 149 -16.09 -27.70 3.07
N SER A 150 -16.38 -29.01 3.13
CA SER A 150 -15.46 -29.97 3.77
C SER A 150 -14.17 -30.19 2.97
N HIS A 151 -14.30 -30.31 1.65
CA HIS A 151 -13.18 -30.43 0.72
C HIS A 151 -12.39 -29.12 0.66
N PHE A 152 -13.06 -27.98 0.72
CA PHE A 152 -12.40 -26.69 0.76
C PHE A 152 -11.57 -26.52 2.03
N LEU A 153 -12.12 -26.85 3.19
CA LEU A 153 -11.39 -26.79 4.46
C LEU A 153 -10.16 -27.71 4.44
N SER A 154 -10.28 -28.91 3.86
CA SER A 154 -9.14 -29.80 3.65
C SER A 154 -8.08 -29.18 2.73
N GLY A 155 -8.50 -28.52 1.64
CA GLY A 155 -7.61 -27.81 0.73
C GLY A 155 -6.86 -26.66 1.41
N ILE A 156 -7.54 -25.85 2.23
CA ILE A 156 -6.94 -24.77 3.02
C ILE A 156 -5.90 -25.32 3.99
N LEU A 157 -6.25 -26.37 4.77
CA LEU A 157 -5.32 -26.95 5.73
C LEU A 157 -4.09 -27.56 5.04
N SER A 158 -4.28 -28.15 3.87
CA SER A 158 -3.19 -28.69 3.06
C SER A 158 -2.28 -27.59 2.53
N ALA A 159 -2.84 -26.49 2.03
CA ALA A 159 -2.07 -25.32 1.62
C ALA A 159 -1.30 -24.70 2.80
N LEU A 160 -1.94 -24.57 3.97
CA LEU A 160 -1.29 -24.08 5.19
C LEU A 160 -0.13 -24.98 5.64
N SER A 161 -0.30 -26.30 5.54
CA SER A 161 0.77 -27.24 5.86
C SER A 161 1.97 -27.04 4.93
N ALA A 162 1.71 -26.83 3.63
CA ALA A 162 2.76 -26.57 2.65
C ALA A 162 3.46 -25.22 2.89
N MET A 163 2.71 -24.16 3.21
CA MET A 163 3.26 -22.84 3.56
C MET A 163 4.23 -22.93 4.74
N VAL A 164 3.85 -23.64 5.81
CA VAL A 164 4.68 -23.77 7.01
C VAL A 164 5.93 -24.60 6.74
N CYS A 165 5.82 -25.65 5.92
CA CYS A 165 6.95 -26.52 5.61
C CYS A 165 7.96 -25.86 4.66
N LEU A 166 7.49 -25.20 3.60
CA LEU A 166 8.35 -24.59 2.58
C LEU A 166 8.96 -23.26 3.02
N GLY A 167 8.31 -22.51 3.91
CA GLY A 167 8.85 -21.26 4.46
C GLY A 167 9.05 -20.14 3.42
N THR A 168 8.39 -20.21 2.26
CA THR A 168 8.49 -19.23 1.16
C THR A 168 7.19 -18.43 1.01
N PRO A 169 7.23 -17.24 0.37
CA PRO A 169 6.03 -16.55 -0.09
C PRO A 169 5.15 -17.51 -0.90
N HIS A 170 3.85 -17.54 -0.61
CA HIS A 170 2.96 -18.58 -1.11
C HIS A 170 1.71 -17.99 -1.73
N VAL A 171 1.48 -18.28 -3.02
CA VAL A 171 0.31 -17.85 -3.78
C VAL A 171 -0.55 -19.08 -4.02
N ASN A 172 -1.78 -19.09 -3.52
CA ASN A 172 -2.70 -20.20 -3.76
C ASN A 172 -3.52 -19.93 -5.00
N VAL A 173 -3.54 -20.89 -5.92
CA VAL A 173 -4.17 -20.77 -7.23
C VAL A 173 -5.22 -21.85 -7.38
N MET A 174 -6.35 -21.47 -7.94
CA MET A 174 -7.47 -22.34 -8.21
C MET A 174 -7.60 -22.56 -9.71
N THR A 175 -7.33 -23.78 -10.16
CA THR A 175 -7.34 -24.16 -11.58
C THR A 175 -8.66 -24.81 -12.00
N LYS A 176 -8.79 -25.02 -13.32
CA LYS A 176 -9.91 -25.75 -13.95
C LYS A 176 -11.28 -25.11 -13.77
N LEU A 177 -11.31 -23.79 -13.63
CA LEU A 177 -12.57 -23.05 -13.58
C LEU A 177 -13.37 -23.17 -14.89
N ASP A 178 -12.68 -23.37 -16.02
CA ASP A 178 -13.27 -23.65 -17.34
C ASP A 178 -14.15 -24.91 -17.35
N MET A 179 -13.84 -25.89 -16.49
CA MET A 179 -14.63 -27.13 -16.39
C MET A 179 -15.93 -26.98 -15.59
N LEU A 180 -16.14 -25.83 -14.94
CA LEU A 180 -17.33 -25.55 -14.15
C LEU A 180 -18.32 -24.70 -14.93
N SER A 181 -19.62 -24.96 -14.76
CA SER A 181 -20.69 -24.10 -15.29
C SER A 181 -20.56 -22.68 -14.72
N GLU A 182 -20.92 -21.65 -15.50
CA GLU A 182 -20.84 -20.24 -15.08
C GLU A 182 -21.49 -19.95 -13.72
N ASN A 183 -22.62 -20.59 -13.40
CA ASN A 183 -23.29 -20.44 -12.10
C ASN A 183 -22.42 -20.92 -10.94
N LYS A 184 -21.71 -22.05 -11.12
CA LYS A 184 -20.77 -22.58 -10.14
C LYS A 184 -19.51 -21.73 -10.04
N GLN A 185 -19.01 -21.19 -11.16
CA GLN A 185 -17.90 -20.24 -11.13
C GLN A 185 -18.27 -19.02 -10.28
N LYS A 186 -19.45 -18.41 -10.50
CA LYS A 186 -19.93 -17.28 -9.69
C LYS A 186 -20.07 -17.62 -8.21
N LEU A 187 -20.61 -18.81 -7.90
CA LEU A 187 -20.71 -19.30 -6.51
C LEU A 187 -19.34 -19.43 -5.84
N ILE A 188 -18.35 -19.97 -6.55
CA ILE A 188 -17.00 -20.13 -6.02
C ILE A 188 -16.34 -18.77 -5.82
N SER A 189 -16.48 -17.87 -6.80
CA SER A 189 -16.00 -16.50 -6.68
C SER A 189 -16.67 -15.74 -5.54
N SER A 190 -17.97 -15.93 -5.29
CA SER A 190 -18.66 -15.24 -4.19
C SER A 190 -18.34 -15.83 -2.82
N ARG A 191 -18.26 -17.16 -2.69
CA ARG A 191 -18.10 -17.84 -1.39
C ARG A 191 -16.65 -18.01 -0.94
N TYR A 192 -15.69 -18.14 -1.85
CA TYR A 192 -14.35 -18.63 -1.49
C TYR A 192 -13.21 -17.66 -1.78
N LEU A 193 -13.49 -16.52 -2.42
CA LEU A 193 -12.57 -15.37 -2.39
C LEU A 193 -12.54 -14.68 -1.02
N GLN A 194 -13.68 -14.69 -0.30
CA GLN A 194 -13.82 -14.20 1.08
C GLN A 194 -14.72 -15.16 1.87
N PRO A 195 -14.17 -16.30 2.35
CA PRO A 195 -14.99 -17.30 3.02
C PRO A 195 -15.52 -16.82 4.36
N GLU A 196 -16.85 -16.74 4.47
CA GLU A 196 -17.55 -16.52 5.72
C GLU A 196 -17.66 -17.83 6.52
N LEU A 197 -17.74 -17.70 7.85
CA LEU A 197 -17.80 -18.84 8.77
C LEU A 197 -18.96 -19.81 8.45
N ASP A 198 -20.10 -19.27 8.01
CA ASP A 198 -21.31 -20.02 7.73
C ASP A 198 -21.20 -20.84 6.43
N ASP A 199 -20.52 -20.29 5.42
CA ASP A 199 -20.21 -20.99 4.15
C ASP A 199 -19.24 -22.17 4.35
N LEU A 200 -18.30 -22.03 5.28
CA LEU A 200 -17.32 -23.07 5.64
C LEU A 200 -17.93 -24.21 6.45
N CYS A 201 -18.92 -23.91 7.28
CA CYS A 201 -19.55 -24.90 8.15
C CYS A 201 -20.65 -25.70 7.45
N GLY A 202 -20.99 -25.38 6.19
CA GLY A 202 -22.05 -26.06 5.44
C GLY A 202 -23.43 -25.92 6.08
N VAL A 203 -23.65 -24.86 6.86
CA VAL A 203 -24.95 -24.60 7.50
C VAL A 203 -25.86 -23.94 6.47
N SER A 204 -26.22 -24.66 5.42
CA SER A 204 -27.40 -24.33 4.63
C SER A 204 -28.59 -25.06 5.25
N ASP A 205 -29.64 -24.30 5.60
CA ASP A 205 -30.90 -24.79 6.17
C ASP A 205 -31.64 -25.83 5.29
N ASP A 206 -31.12 -26.16 4.11
CA ASP A 206 -31.76 -27.02 3.10
C ASP A 206 -31.30 -28.49 3.10
N GLU A 207 -30.30 -28.90 3.89
CA GLU A 207 -29.84 -30.31 3.97
C GLU A 207 -30.65 -31.19 4.95
N GLU A 208 -31.91 -30.83 5.25
CA GLU A 208 -32.79 -31.66 6.09
C GLU A 208 -33.39 -32.88 5.38
N ILE A 209 -33.19 -33.06 4.07
CA ILE A 209 -34.00 -34.00 3.29
C ILE A 209 -33.39 -35.42 3.15
N ASP A 210 -32.08 -35.63 3.34
CA ASP A 210 -31.49 -36.97 3.17
C ASP A 210 -30.74 -37.46 4.42
N GLY A 211 -31.06 -38.67 4.88
CA GLY A 211 -30.63 -39.31 6.14
C GLY A 211 -29.12 -39.54 6.34
N LYS A 212 -28.24 -38.84 5.60
CA LYS A 212 -26.78 -38.77 5.81
C LYS A 212 -26.36 -37.78 6.92
N ALA A 213 -27.29 -36.96 7.42
CA ALA A 213 -27.05 -35.90 8.41
C ALA A 213 -26.51 -36.38 9.78
N ALA A 214 -26.57 -37.67 10.11
CA ALA A 214 -26.07 -38.18 11.39
C ALA A 214 -24.53 -38.16 11.50
N SER A 215 -23.81 -38.34 10.37
CA SER A 215 -22.33 -38.35 10.36
C SER A 215 -21.73 -36.94 10.46
N HIS A 216 -22.36 -35.95 9.82
CA HIS A 216 -21.93 -34.54 9.80
C HIS A 216 -21.97 -33.87 11.19
N ARG A 217 -22.78 -34.39 12.13
CA ARG A 217 -22.87 -33.82 13.49
C ARG A 217 -21.64 -34.11 14.36
N LYS A 218 -20.93 -35.23 14.14
CA LYS A 218 -19.86 -35.69 15.05
C LYS A 218 -18.68 -34.72 15.12
N PHE A 219 -18.35 -34.07 14.01
CA PHE A 219 -17.20 -33.15 13.91
C PHE A 219 -17.59 -31.68 13.70
N SER A 220 -18.87 -31.34 13.76
CA SER A 220 -19.39 -29.96 13.59
C SER A 220 -18.67 -28.93 14.47
N ARG A 221 -18.36 -29.29 15.73
CA ARG A 221 -17.59 -28.42 16.64
C ARG A 221 -16.15 -28.19 16.17
N LEU A 222 -15.50 -29.23 15.65
CA LEU A 222 -14.14 -29.14 15.12
C LEU A 222 -14.12 -28.28 13.84
N THR A 223 -15.02 -28.54 12.90
CA THR A 223 -15.17 -27.75 11.67
C THR A 223 -15.36 -26.27 11.97
N ARG A 224 -16.21 -25.92 12.94
CA ARG A 224 -16.41 -24.52 13.35
C ARG A 224 -15.16 -23.88 13.96
N ILE A 225 -14.39 -24.63 14.75
CA ILE A 225 -13.13 -24.12 15.32
C ILE A 225 -12.08 -23.90 14.22
N LEU A 226 -11.97 -24.83 13.27
CA LEU A 226 -11.06 -24.73 12.14
C LEU A 226 -11.45 -23.58 11.20
N ALA A 227 -12.74 -23.47 10.85
CA ALA A 227 -13.27 -22.37 10.05
C ALA A 227 -13.01 -21.01 10.73
N GLY A 228 -13.26 -20.90 12.04
CA GLY A 228 -12.95 -19.69 12.79
C GLY A 228 -11.45 -19.41 12.93
N LEU A 229 -10.58 -20.40 12.78
CA LEU A 229 -9.13 -20.17 12.66
C LEU A 229 -8.80 -19.55 11.30
N VAL A 230 -9.32 -20.13 10.22
CA VAL A 230 -9.10 -19.64 8.85
C VAL A 230 -9.57 -18.19 8.70
N GLU A 231 -10.79 -17.89 9.18
CA GLU A 231 -11.39 -16.56 9.09
C GLU A 231 -10.61 -15.51 9.90
N ARG A 232 -10.31 -15.79 11.18
CA ARG A 232 -9.67 -14.80 12.09
C ARG A 232 -8.32 -14.30 11.60
N TYR A 233 -7.60 -15.14 10.88
CA TYR A 233 -6.26 -14.82 10.42
C TYR A 233 -6.20 -14.51 8.91
N SER A 234 -7.33 -14.59 8.20
CA SER A 234 -7.42 -14.41 6.74
C SER A 234 -6.27 -15.11 5.99
N LEU A 235 -5.90 -16.32 6.43
CA LEU A 235 -4.58 -16.89 6.14
C LEU A 235 -4.38 -17.32 4.69
N VAL A 236 -5.47 -17.68 4.00
CA VAL A 236 -5.39 -18.34 2.69
C VAL A 236 -6.47 -17.77 1.78
N GLN A 237 -6.02 -16.96 0.82
CA GLN A 237 -6.82 -16.53 -0.31
C GLN A 237 -6.41 -17.35 -1.54
N PHE A 238 -7.39 -17.75 -2.35
CA PHE A 238 -7.17 -18.43 -3.62
C PHE A 238 -7.45 -17.48 -4.78
N GLN A 239 -6.49 -17.39 -5.71
CA GLN A 239 -6.65 -16.65 -6.95
C GLN A 239 -7.26 -17.56 -8.02
N PRO A 240 -8.37 -17.16 -8.67
CA PRO A 240 -8.97 -17.94 -9.74
C PRO A 240 -8.09 -17.91 -10.99
N LEU A 241 -7.83 -19.08 -11.59
CA LEU A 241 -7.17 -19.21 -12.88
C LEU A 241 -8.10 -19.90 -13.89
N ASN A 242 -8.35 -19.22 -15.00
CA ASN A 242 -9.03 -19.79 -16.16
C ASN A 242 -8.11 -19.66 -17.38
N ARG A 243 -7.63 -20.80 -17.89
CA ARG A 243 -6.72 -20.86 -19.05
C ARG A 243 -7.28 -20.28 -20.35
N ASP A 244 -8.61 -20.18 -20.47
CA ASP A 244 -9.25 -19.59 -21.65
C ASP A 244 -9.33 -18.05 -21.57
N LYS A 245 -9.02 -17.47 -20.41
CA LYS A 245 -9.11 -16.03 -20.13
C LYS A 245 -7.76 -15.44 -19.78
N GLU A 246 -7.19 -14.71 -20.73
CA GLU A 246 -5.89 -14.06 -20.60
C GLU A 246 -5.80 -13.12 -19.39
N GLU A 247 -6.87 -12.35 -19.12
CA GLU A 247 -6.94 -11.44 -17.97
C GLU A 247 -6.62 -12.14 -16.63
N THR A 248 -7.07 -13.39 -16.46
CA THR A 248 -6.81 -14.14 -15.22
C THR A 248 -5.37 -14.62 -15.10
N ILE A 249 -4.70 -14.82 -16.24
CA ILE A 249 -3.29 -15.18 -16.31
C ILE A 249 -2.44 -13.95 -15.97
N GLU A 250 -2.76 -12.80 -16.55
CA GLU A 250 -2.09 -11.52 -16.29
C GLU A 250 -2.22 -11.10 -14.82
N ASP A 251 -3.43 -11.14 -14.26
CA ASP A 251 -3.67 -10.80 -12.85
C ASP A 251 -2.89 -11.71 -11.90
N LEU A 252 -2.85 -13.01 -12.21
CA LEU A 252 -2.12 -13.99 -11.41
C LEU A 252 -0.61 -13.77 -11.49
N LEU A 253 -0.07 -13.56 -12.69
CA LEU A 253 1.35 -13.26 -12.89
C LEU A 253 1.74 -11.96 -12.19
N PHE A 254 0.91 -10.92 -12.28
CA PHE A 254 1.13 -9.67 -11.56
C PHE A 254 1.22 -9.91 -10.05
N GLN A 255 0.31 -10.71 -9.47
CA GLN A 255 0.36 -11.04 -8.05
C GLN A 255 1.61 -11.82 -7.67
N ILE A 256 2.02 -12.79 -8.49
CA ILE A 256 3.24 -13.58 -8.25
C ILE A 256 4.49 -12.69 -8.37
N ASP A 257 4.52 -11.80 -9.36
CA ASP A 257 5.64 -10.87 -9.58
C ASP A 257 5.79 -9.89 -8.42
N GLN A 258 4.68 -9.40 -7.84
CA GLN A 258 4.71 -8.61 -6.60
C GLN A 258 5.28 -9.42 -5.42
N CYS A 259 4.96 -10.71 -5.31
CA CYS A 259 5.53 -11.58 -4.28
C CYS A 259 7.02 -11.87 -4.49
N LEU A 260 7.44 -12.01 -5.75
CA LEU A 260 8.83 -12.25 -6.16
C LEU A 260 9.67 -10.97 -6.18
N GLN A 261 9.03 -9.79 -6.15
CA GLN A 261 9.63 -8.49 -6.45
C GLN A 261 10.27 -8.48 -7.85
N TYR A 262 9.65 -9.21 -8.79
CA TYR A 262 10.12 -9.27 -10.16
C TYR A 262 9.85 -7.94 -10.86
N GLY A 263 10.91 -7.33 -11.40
CA GLY A 263 10.81 -6.08 -12.14
C GLY A 263 10.84 -4.81 -11.29
N GLU A 264 10.99 -4.89 -9.95
CA GLU A 264 11.31 -3.71 -9.12
C GLU A 264 12.69 -3.13 -9.49
N ASP A 265 13.63 -3.97 -9.92
CA ASP A 265 14.95 -3.55 -10.41
C ASP A 265 14.94 -3.06 -11.87
N ASN A 266 13.85 -3.32 -12.61
CA ASN A 266 13.63 -2.84 -13.97
C ASN A 266 12.93 -1.48 -13.97
N GLU A 267 13.32 -0.57 -13.06
CA GLU A 267 12.93 0.83 -13.22
C GLU A 267 13.45 1.31 -14.59
N PRO A 268 12.59 1.92 -15.42
CA PRO A 268 13.04 2.46 -16.69
C PRO A 268 14.13 3.48 -16.38
N MET A 269 15.35 3.21 -16.87
CA MET A 269 16.50 4.10 -16.76
C MET A 269 16.01 5.52 -17.03
N ASN A 270 16.00 6.34 -15.99
CA ASN A 270 15.33 7.63 -16.01
C ASN A 270 16.30 8.55 -16.75
N ARG A 271 16.32 8.47 -18.09
CA ARG A 271 17.36 9.05 -18.96
C ARG A 271 17.66 10.51 -18.62
N PHE A 272 16.67 11.24 -18.12
CA PHE A 272 16.82 12.60 -17.61
C PHE A 272 17.69 12.71 -16.36
N PHE A 273 17.47 11.88 -15.34
CA PHE A 273 18.26 11.92 -14.10
C PHE A 273 19.65 11.34 -14.31
N ASP A 274 19.79 10.25 -15.06
CA ASP A 274 21.09 9.64 -15.35
C ASP A 274 21.95 10.52 -16.27
N GLN A 275 21.37 11.27 -17.21
CA GLN A 275 22.12 12.28 -17.97
C GLN A 275 22.56 13.41 -17.05
N THR A 276 21.68 13.90 -16.17
CA THR A 276 22.03 14.96 -15.22
C THR A 276 23.13 14.51 -14.26
N GLU A 277 23.11 13.26 -13.78
CA GLU A 277 24.16 12.70 -12.93
C GLU A 277 25.47 12.46 -13.68
N ARG A 278 25.44 12.04 -14.95
CA ARG A 278 26.64 11.94 -15.80
C ARG A 278 27.22 13.31 -16.14
N ASP A 279 26.37 14.30 -16.38
CA ASP A 279 26.75 15.70 -16.62
C ASP A 279 27.34 16.35 -15.35
N LEU A 280 26.91 15.90 -14.16
CA LEU A 280 27.45 16.32 -12.86
C LEU A 280 28.73 15.57 -12.45
N ALA A 281 28.96 14.35 -12.97
CA ALA A 281 30.07 13.47 -12.58
C ALA A 281 31.38 13.68 -13.37
N GLY A 282 31.40 14.59 -14.35
CA GLY A 282 32.63 15.23 -14.81
C GLY A 282 33.00 15.00 -16.28
N ASP A 283 33.03 16.12 -17.01
CA ASP A 283 34.14 16.40 -17.93
C ASP A 283 34.65 17.81 -17.60
N GLU A 284 35.74 17.87 -16.85
CA GLU A 284 36.57 19.07 -16.76
C GLU A 284 37.22 19.25 -18.14
N ASN A 285 36.65 20.08 -19.01
CA ASN A 285 37.42 20.92 -19.94
C ASN A 285 36.55 21.91 -20.71
N ASP A 286 36.91 23.18 -20.52
CA ASP A 286 36.96 24.29 -21.46
C ASP A 286 35.84 24.49 -22.50
N ASN A 287 35.19 25.65 -22.31
CA ASN A 287 34.47 26.46 -23.28
C ASN A 287 33.19 25.86 -23.86
N VAL A 288 32.09 26.59 -23.67
CA VAL A 288 31.29 27.20 -24.76
C VAL A 288 30.05 27.82 -24.10
N ASP A 289 30.01 29.15 -24.13
CA ASP A 289 28.76 29.90 -24.14
C ASP A 289 27.84 29.34 -25.24
N ASP A 290 26.58 29.06 -24.89
CA ASP A 290 25.44 28.69 -25.75
C ASP A 290 24.93 27.24 -25.65
N ALA A 291 24.06 26.98 -24.66
CA ALA A 291 22.89 26.12 -24.86
C ALA A 291 21.77 26.41 -23.82
N TYR A 292 20.53 26.46 -24.32
CA TYR A 292 19.22 26.59 -23.65
C TYR A 292 18.63 28.01 -23.41
N PRO A 293 17.96 28.59 -24.43
CA PRO A 293 17.24 29.85 -24.33
C PRO A 293 15.79 29.73 -23.80
N PHE A 294 15.43 28.67 -23.08
CA PHE A 294 14.06 28.47 -22.57
C PHE A 294 13.89 28.82 -21.08
N PHE A 295 14.88 28.53 -20.22
CA PHE A 295 14.78 28.80 -18.78
C PHE A 295 15.23 30.21 -18.38
N SER A 296 16.15 30.85 -19.10
CA SER A 296 16.67 32.17 -18.71
C SER A 296 15.70 33.32 -18.97
N LYS A 297 14.73 33.15 -19.87
CA LYS A 297 13.73 34.19 -20.18
C LYS A 297 12.64 34.34 -19.11
N ALA A 298 12.41 33.31 -18.29
CA ALA A 298 11.53 33.41 -17.12
C ALA A 298 12.22 34.09 -15.92
N PHE A 299 13.55 34.09 -15.89
CA PHE A 299 14.34 34.64 -14.78
C PHE A 299 14.68 36.13 -14.90
N HIS A 300 14.47 36.73 -16.08
CA HIS A 300 14.82 38.13 -16.34
C HIS A 300 13.64 39.11 -16.39
N VAL A 301 12.55 38.82 -15.68
CA VAL A 301 11.47 39.80 -15.46
C VAL A 301 11.21 39.97 -13.96
N GLY A 302 11.81 41.02 -13.38
CA GLY A 302 11.40 41.59 -12.08
C GLY A 302 12.28 41.21 -10.87
N GLY A 303 13.45 41.87 -10.74
CA GLY A 303 14.49 41.63 -9.72
C GLY A 303 14.15 41.85 -8.23
N GLN A 304 12.87 41.93 -7.85
CA GLN A 304 12.43 41.87 -6.45
C GLN A 304 11.35 40.80 -6.20
N LEU A 305 10.60 40.40 -7.23
CA LEU A 305 9.55 39.39 -7.12
C LEU A 305 10.16 37.97 -7.17
N GLY A 306 11.17 37.76 -8.02
CA GLY A 306 11.83 36.45 -8.19
C GLY A 306 12.53 35.93 -6.93
N SER A 307 13.13 36.81 -6.12
CA SER A 307 13.79 36.42 -4.86
C SER A 307 12.80 35.90 -3.82
N ARG A 308 11.59 36.49 -3.74
CA ARG A 308 10.55 36.04 -2.80
C ARG A 308 9.99 34.67 -3.19
N TYR A 309 9.70 34.46 -4.47
CA TYR A 309 9.21 33.16 -4.94
C TYR A 309 10.26 32.05 -4.77
N ALA A 310 11.55 32.36 -4.95
CA ALA A 310 12.64 31.43 -4.68
C ALA A 310 12.75 31.06 -3.19
N ILE A 311 12.60 32.03 -2.28
CA ILE A 311 12.61 31.76 -0.84
C ILE A 311 11.40 30.89 -0.45
N ILE A 312 10.23 31.16 -1.02
CA ILE A 312 9.00 30.37 -0.77
C ILE A 312 9.16 28.94 -1.30
N SER A 313 9.68 28.74 -2.51
CA SER A 313 9.85 27.40 -3.08
C SER A 313 10.84 26.56 -2.27
N VAL A 314 11.98 27.13 -1.87
CA VAL A 314 12.95 26.46 -0.99
C VAL A 314 12.33 26.14 0.36
N SER A 315 11.58 27.07 0.96
CA SER A 315 10.90 26.85 2.25
C SER A 315 9.86 25.73 2.18
N VAL A 316 9.12 25.63 1.07
CA VAL A 316 8.15 24.54 0.84
C VAL A 316 8.84 23.18 0.73
N VAL A 317 9.95 23.10 -0.02
CA VAL A 317 10.72 21.84 -0.16
C VAL A 317 11.30 21.40 1.18
N VAL A 318 11.95 22.30 1.92
CA VAL A 318 12.54 22.00 3.23
C VAL A 318 11.46 21.58 4.23
N ALA A 319 10.36 22.32 4.32
CA ALA A 319 9.25 21.98 5.21
C ALA A 319 8.63 20.62 4.88
N THR A 320 8.47 20.32 3.60
CA THR A 320 7.97 19.03 3.12
C THR A 320 8.88 17.88 3.56
N GLY A 321 10.21 18.03 3.39
CA GLY A 321 11.18 17.02 3.86
C GLY A 321 11.13 16.80 5.38
N VAL A 322 11.01 17.88 6.16
CA VAL A 322 10.87 17.82 7.62
C VAL A 322 9.58 17.11 8.04
N LEU A 323 8.46 17.36 7.34
CA LEU A 323 7.19 16.70 7.62
C LEU A 323 7.24 15.20 7.27
N TYR A 324 7.88 14.81 6.18
CA TYR A 324 8.00 13.39 5.82
C TYR A 324 8.89 12.61 6.77
N THR A 325 10.04 13.17 7.13
CA THR A 325 10.94 12.56 8.13
C THR A 325 10.25 12.37 9.47
N MET A 326 9.46 13.35 9.91
CA MET A 326 8.63 13.24 11.11
C MET A 326 7.60 12.12 11.00
N GLU A 327 6.85 12.03 9.89
CA GLU A 327 5.84 10.97 9.68
C GLU A 327 6.46 9.56 9.64
N LEU A 328 7.63 9.41 9.00
CA LEU A 328 8.35 8.15 8.96
C LEU A 328 8.76 7.71 10.38
N LEU A 329 9.33 8.63 11.16
CA LEU A 329 9.71 8.39 12.56
C LEU A 329 8.49 8.01 13.41
N LEU A 330 7.37 8.71 13.24
CA LEU A 330 6.17 8.45 14.02
C LEU A 330 5.53 7.11 13.66
N LYS A 331 5.55 6.71 12.38
CA LYS A 331 5.10 5.39 11.94
C LYS A 331 5.94 4.28 12.56
N GLN A 332 7.27 4.42 12.55
CA GLN A 332 8.18 3.46 13.19
C GLN A 332 7.94 3.38 14.71
N MET A 333 7.84 4.53 15.40
CA MET A 333 7.56 4.58 16.84
C MET A 333 6.20 3.97 17.18
N SER A 334 5.15 4.26 16.40
CA SER A 334 3.82 3.69 16.62
C SER A 334 3.81 2.17 16.44
N GLN A 335 4.57 1.63 15.48
CA GLN A 335 4.70 0.17 15.27
C GLN A 335 5.44 -0.51 16.42
N LEU A 336 6.48 0.14 16.98
CA LEU A 336 7.20 -0.37 18.15
C LEU A 336 6.32 -0.33 19.41
N LEU A 337 5.59 0.76 19.62
CA LEU A 337 4.72 0.96 20.79
C LEU A 337 3.46 0.09 20.75
N ALA A 338 2.98 -0.32 19.56
CA ALA A 338 1.84 -1.21 19.40
C ALA A 338 2.05 -2.59 20.07
N ARG A 339 3.30 -3.01 20.27
CA ARG A 339 3.63 -4.28 20.96
C ARG A 339 3.39 -4.23 22.47
N TYR A 340 3.23 -3.03 23.05
CA TYR A 340 3.12 -2.84 24.50
C TYR A 340 1.81 -2.17 24.89
N GLU A 341 0.86 -2.95 25.42
CA GLU A 341 -0.48 -2.46 25.75
C GLU A 341 -0.51 -1.34 26.80
N ARG A 342 0.49 -1.29 27.68
CA ARG A 342 0.68 -0.25 28.70
C ARG A 342 1.08 1.12 28.11
N MET A 343 1.59 1.17 26.88
CA MET A 343 2.14 2.38 26.26
C MET A 343 1.18 3.08 25.30
N ARG A 344 -0.10 2.64 25.24
CA ARG A 344 -1.13 3.25 24.37
C ARG A 344 -1.32 4.76 24.61
N CYS A 345 -1.19 5.23 25.84
CA CYS A 345 -1.27 6.65 26.17
C CYS A 345 -0.12 7.47 25.57
N LEU A 346 1.09 6.88 25.46
CA LEU A 346 2.23 7.54 24.85
C LEU A 346 2.04 7.67 23.33
N ASN A 347 1.51 6.63 22.69
CA ASN A 347 1.22 6.70 21.25
C ASN A 347 0.20 7.81 20.93
N LEU A 348 -0.85 7.91 21.76
CA LEU A 348 -1.83 9.01 21.64
C LEU A 348 -1.17 10.38 21.80
N PHE A 349 -0.31 10.55 22.81
CA PHE A 349 0.40 11.80 23.02
C PHE A 349 1.30 12.18 21.82
N LEU A 350 2.00 11.20 21.24
CA LEU A 350 2.83 11.41 20.06
C LEU A 350 1.99 11.79 18.83
N GLU A 351 0.85 11.11 18.61
CA GLU A 351 -0.08 11.44 17.52
C GLU A 351 -0.61 12.88 17.64
N THR A 352 -0.99 13.33 18.84
CA THR A 352 -1.44 14.70 19.12
C THR A 352 -0.32 15.73 18.91
N LEU A 353 0.90 15.42 19.39
CA LEU A 353 2.06 16.31 19.23
C LEU A 353 2.43 16.51 17.76
N ALA A 354 2.24 15.49 16.94
CA ALA A 354 2.45 15.62 15.50
C ALA A 354 1.37 16.45 14.78
N HIS A 355 0.12 16.46 15.25
CA HIS A 355 -0.89 17.41 14.72
C HIS A 355 -0.50 18.85 15.06
N ALA A 356 -0.01 19.10 16.27
CA ALA A 356 0.53 20.41 16.66
C ALA A 356 1.74 20.82 15.81
N PHE A 357 2.68 19.90 15.57
CA PHE A 357 3.89 20.14 14.78
C PHE A 357 3.58 20.45 13.32
N THR A 358 2.71 19.65 12.68
CA THR A 358 2.31 19.86 11.29
C THR A 358 1.61 21.22 11.10
N GLY A 359 0.73 21.62 12.02
CA GLY A 359 0.10 22.94 12.00
C GLY A 359 1.07 24.11 12.23
N ALA A 360 2.11 23.91 13.05
CA ALA A 360 3.16 24.91 13.26
C ALA A 360 3.99 25.12 11.98
N VAL A 361 4.47 24.03 11.36
CA VAL A 361 5.27 24.09 10.13
C VAL A 361 4.48 24.71 8.98
N PHE A 362 3.21 24.32 8.79
CA PHE A 362 2.33 24.89 7.77
C PHE A 362 2.17 26.40 7.93
N TRP A 363 1.98 26.88 9.17
CA TRP A 363 1.85 28.30 9.42
C TRP A 363 3.17 29.06 9.24
N ILE A 364 4.31 28.50 9.66
CA ILE A 364 5.64 29.11 9.45
C ILE A 364 5.88 29.35 7.95
N VAL A 365 5.68 28.34 7.12
CA VAL A 365 5.84 28.45 5.65
C VAL A 365 4.86 29.46 5.06
N SER A 366 3.59 29.40 5.50
CA SER A 366 2.56 30.34 5.06
C SER A 366 2.87 31.79 5.44
N SER A 367 3.50 32.01 6.60
CA SER A 367 3.85 33.34 7.11
C SER A 367 4.98 34.00 6.32
N PHE A 368 5.95 33.22 5.83
CA PHE A 368 6.98 33.70 4.89
C PHE A 368 6.41 34.07 3.53
N GLY A 369 5.29 33.46 3.14
CA GLY A 369 4.55 33.79 1.93
C GLY A 369 3.68 35.05 2.04
N LEU A 370 3.60 35.73 3.19
CA LEU A 370 2.77 36.94 3.29
C LEU A 370 3.43 38.16 2.60
N PRO A 371 2.64 39.04 1.96
CA PRO A 371 3.18 40.18 1.19
C PRO A 371 3.90 41.22 2.04
N GLU A 372 3.57 41.33 3.33
CA GLU A 372 4.19 42.23 4.32
C GLU A 372 5.00 41.43 5.35
N SER A 373 6.24 41.86 5.63
CA SER A 373 7.06 41.30 6.71
C SER A 373 6.42 41.58 8.06
N LYS A 374 6.09 40.53 8.82
CA LYS A 374 5.50 40.63 10.16
C LYS A 374 6.57 40.61 11.25
N SER A 375 6.24 41.16 12.42
CA SER A 375 7.13 41.12 13.57
C SER A 375 7.40 39.68 14.04
N LEU A 376 8.62 39.42 14.53
CA LEU A 376 9.00 38.10 15.09
C LEU A 376 8.04 37.66 16.20
N ARG A 377 7.58 38.59 17.04
CA ARG A 377 6.61 38.32 18.11
C ARG A 377 5.28 37.82 17.54
N PHE A 378 4.76 38.47 16.51
CA PHE A 378 3.54 38.03 15.83
C PHE A 378 3.71 36.62 15.24
N MET A 379 4.85 36.33 14.61
CA MET A 379 5.11 34.99 14.05
C MET A 379 5.11 33.90 15.12
N ILE A 380 5.73 34.14 16.28
CA ILE A 380 5.75 33.17 17.38
C ILE A 380 4.35 32.96 17.96
N GLU A 381 3.62 34.05 18.26
CA GLU A 381 2.26 33.99 18.82
C GLU A 381 1.28 33.28 17.86
N SER A 382 1.34 33.60 16.58
CA SER A 382 0.48 32.99 15.55
C SER A 382 0.83 31.54 15.25
N THR A 383 2.11 31.15 15.32
CA THR A 383 2.54 29.74 15.19
C THR A 383 2.02 28.91 16.35
N PHE A 384 2.14 29.42 17.58
CA PHE A 384 1.60 28.74 18.77
C PHE A 384 0.07 28.60 18.68
N PHE A 385 -0.61 29.66 18.21
CA PHE A 385 -2.06 29.61 17.97
C PHE A 385 -2.44 28.58 16.91
N SER A 386 -1.70 28.49 15.79
CA SER A 386 -1.90 27.47 14.75
C SER A 386 -1.75 26.05 15.31
N ALA A 387 -0.67 25.80 16.06
CA ALA A 387 -0.42 24.50 16.69
C ALA A 387 -1.53 24.09 17.66
N LEU A 388 -2.05 25.04 18.45
CA LEU A 388 -3.16 24.81 19.38
C LEU A 388 -4.46 24.47 18.63
N ILE A 389 -4.79 25.21 17.57
CA ILE A 389 -5.99 24.93 16.77
C ILE A 389 -5.90 23.56 16.10
N ALA A 390 -4.73 23.16 15.60
CA ALA A 390 -4.54 21.85 14.98
C ALA A 390 -4.80 20.68 15.94
N VAL A 391 -4.58 20.87 17.25
CA VAL A 391 -4.92 19.90 18.31
C VAL A 391 -6.39 19.97 18.69
N ILE A 392 -6.98 21.17 18.74
CA ILE A 392 -8.39 21.35 19.10
C ILE A 392 -9.34 20.64 18.13
N VAL A 393 -8.95 20.49 16.86
CA VAL A 393 -9.74 19.75 15.87
C VAL A 393 -10.03 18.32 16.33
N ASP A 394 -9.08 17.63 17.00
CA ASP A 394 -9.26 16.26 17.52
C ASP A 394 -10.31 16.15 18.64
N ILE A 395 -10.74 17.26 19.24
CA ILE A 395 -11.79 17.26 20.27
C ILE A 395 -13.13 16.77 19.68
N ASP A 396 -13.32 16.86 18.36
CA ASP A 396 -14.50 16.35 17.67
C ASP A 396 -14.72 14.84 17.87
N HIS A 397 -13.67 14.06 18.07
CA HIS A 397 -13.75 12.63 18.38
C HIS A 397 -14.42 12.39 19.74
N PHE A 398 -14.13 13.22 20.74
CA PHE A 398 -14.75 13.14 22.06
C PHE A 398 -16.22 13.60 22.02
N ILE A 399 -16.50 14.63 21.22
CA ILE A 399 -17.87 15.13 21.00
C ILE A 399 -18.71 14.08 20.28
N ALA A 400 -18.18 13.46 19.23
CA ALA A 400 -18.84 12.40 18.48
C ALA A 400 -19.07 11.13 19.33
N ALA A 401 -18.13 10.80 20.23
CA ALA A 401 -18.26 9.69 21.17
C ALA A 401 -19.19 9.96 22.35
N ARG A 402 -19.61 11.22 22.57
CA ARG A 402 -20.37 11.67 23.75
C ARG A 402 -19.75 11.20 25.08
N SER A 403 -18.43 11.05 25.10
CA SER A 403 -17.69 10.46 26.22
C SER A 403 -16.27 11.02 26.28
N LEU A 404 -15.76 11.24 27.50
CA LEU A 404 -14.36 11.59 27.74
C LEU A 404 -13.42 10.36 27.73
N SER A 405 -13.97 9.17 27.45
CA SER A 405 -13.19 7.93 27.34
C SER A 405 -12.42 7.90 26.01
N ILE A 406 -11.08 7.84 26.11
CA ILE A 406 -10.18 7.66 24.96
C ILE A 406 -10.53 6.43 24.12
N LYS A 407 -10.99 5.34 24.78
CA LYS A 407 -11.41 4.12 24.09
C LYS A 407 -12.65 4.37 23.22
N ALA A 408 -13.62 5.11 23.74
CA ALA A 408 -14.85 5.45 23.02
C ALA A 408 -14.60 6.43 21.86
N ALA A 409 -13.68 7.39 22.04
CA ALA A 409 -13.29 8.35 21.01
C ALA A 409 -12.60 7.71 19.80
N ARG A 410 -11.87 6.58 19.99
CA ARG A 410 -11.19 5.86 18.89
C ARG A 410 -12.02 4.74 18.27
N SER A 411 -13.02 4.21 18.98
CA SER A 411 -13.88 3.12 18.50
C SER A 411 -15.14 3.61 17.78
N LEU A 412 -15.09 4.80 17.17
CA LEU A 412 -16.24 5.37 16.48
C LEU A 412 -16.52 4.61 15.17
N PRO A 413 -17.80 4.32 14.85
CA PRO A 413 -18.18 3.60 13.63
C PRO A 413 -18.04 4.45 12.36
N GLY A 414 -17.72 5.73 12.48
CA GLY A 414 -17.57 6.67 11.36
C GLY A 414 -16.61 7.82 11.70
N ARG A 415 -16.26 8.63 10.70
CA ARG A 415 -15.42 9.81 10.91
C ARG A 415 -16.20 10.95 11.56
N PRO A 416 -15.58 11.69 12.50
CA PRO A 416 -16.19 12.88 13.08
C PRO A 416 -16.43 14.00 12.06
N PHE A 417 -17.37 14.89 12.36
CA PHE A 417 -17.84 15.93 11.43
C PHE A 417 -16.80 16.99 11.02
N LEU A 418 -15.80 17.33 11.84
CA LEU A 418 -14.78 18.34 11.44
C LEU A 418 -13.81 17.79 10.38
N HIS A 419 -13.87 16.50 10.06
CA HIS A 419 -13.07 15.87 9.02
C HIS A 419 -13.75 15.92 7.64
N TRP A 420 -14.97 16.48 7.54
CA TRP A 420 -15.62 16.71 6.26
C TRP A 420 -14.96 17.90 5.55
N SER A 421 -14.46 17.70 4.34
CA SER A 421 -13.76 18.76 3.59
C SER A 421 -14.69 19.91 3.18
N GLY A 422 -16.00 19.69 3.15
CA GLY A 422 -16.98 20.76 2.94
C GLY A 422 -16.97 21.83 4.04
N CYS A 423 -16.61 21.49 5.28
CA CYS A 423 -16.45 22.49 6.36
C CYS A 423 -15.34 23.50 6.04
N LEU A 424 -14.23 23.04 5.46
CA LEU A 424 -13.13 23.92 5.04
C LEU A 424 -13.55 24.83 3.88
N VAL A 425 -14.27 24.29 2.89
CA VAL A 425 -14.78 25.10 1.77
C VAL A 425 -15.71 26.21 2.25
N ILE A 426 -16.63 25.89 3.19
CA ILE A 426 -17.52 26.89 3.79
C ILE A 426 -16.70 27.96 4.54
N LEU A 427 -15.70 27.55 5.32
CA LEU A 427 -14.84 28.47 6.06
C LEU A 427 -14.08 29.41 5.11
N VAL A 428 -13.52 28.89 4.01
CA VAL A 428 -12.85 29.70 2.98
C VAL A 428 -13.80 30.74 2.41
N VAL A 429 -15.02 30.36 2.02
CA VAL A 429 -16.01 31.29 1.45
C VAL A 429 -16.38 32.38 2.46
N VAL A 430 -16.62 32.02 3.73
CA VAL A 430 -16.91 33.00 4.79
C VAL A 430 -15.75 33.97 5.01
N LEU A 431 -14.50 33.48 5.03
CA LEU A 431 -13.32 34.31 5.20
C LEU A 431 -13.05 35.23 4.00
N LEU A 432 -13.29 34.76 2.77
CA LEU A 432 -13.20 35.57 1.56
C LEU A 432 -14.24 36.69 1.53
N VAL A 433 -15.51 36.36 1.79
CA VAL A 433 -16.61 37.35 1.81
C VAL A 433 -16.40 38.37 2.93
N SER A 434 -16.03 37.94 4.13
CA SER A 434 -15.77 38.85 5.26
C SER A 434 -14.55 39.74 5.04
N SER A 435 -13.48 39.24 4.42
CA SER A 435 -12.31 40.03 4.03
C SER A 435 -12.68 41.09 2.97
N PHE A 436 -13.47 40.71 1.96
CA PHE A 436 -13.96 41.62 0.93
C PHE A 436 -14.88 42.72 1.47
N MET A 437 -15.81 42.37 2.36
CA MET A 437 -16.71 43.32 3.01
C MET A 437 -15.96 44.36 3.85
N ILE A 438 -14.93 43.95 4.60
CA ILE A 438 -14.10 44.88 5.38
C ILE A 438 -13.27 45.80 4.49
N GLN A 439 -12.75 45.26 3.39
CA GLN A 439 -11.92 46.04 2.48
C GLN A 439 -12.72 47.13 1.75
N HIS A 440 -13.94 46.81 1.31
CA HIS A 440 -14.70 47.69 0.42
C HIS A 440 -15.82 48.48 1.11
N HIS A 441 -16.45 47.93 2.16
CA HIS A 441 -17.66 48.52 2.77
C HIS A 441 -17.43 48.97 4.22
N TRP A 442 -16.53 48.33 4.97
CA TRP A 442 -16.26 48.64 6.39
C TRP A 442 -14.79 48.98 6.66
N SER A 443 -14.27 50.00 5.98
CA SER A 443 -12.90 50.49 6.19
C SER A 443 -12.64 51.00 7.61
N THR A 444 -13.68 51.40 8.36
CA THR A 444 -13.63 51.80 9.78
C THR A 444 -13.97 50.67 10.76
N ALA A 445 -14.01 49.41 10.31
CA ALA A 445 -14.30 48.27 11.18
C ALA A 445 -13.41 48.25 12.45
N PRO A 446 -14.00 47.96 13.64
CA PRO A 446 -13.26 47.94 14.89
C PRO A 446 -12.13 46.90 14.86
N TYR A 447 -11.05 47.18 15.59
CA TYR A 447 -9.85 46.34 15.65
C TYR A 447 -10.16 44.86 15.95
N LEU A 448 -11.13 44.61 16.85
CA LEU A 448 -11.58 43.26 17.20
C LEU A 448 -12.04 42.46 15.98
N VAL A 449 -12.82 43.07 15.08
CA VAL A 449 -13.36 42.39 13.89
C VAL A 449 -12.25 42.04 12.90
N ARG A 450 -11.25 42.91 12.73
CA ARG A 450 -10.08 42.63 11.90
C ARG A 450 -9.21 41.52 12.50
N GLN A 451 -9.04 41.53 13.82
CA GLN A 451 -8.28 40.50 14.52
C GLN A 451 -8.98 39.14 14.43
N THR A 452 -10.31 39.08 14.55
CA THR A 452 -11.07 37.82 14.42
C THR A 452 -10.96 37.19 13.03
N ILE A 453 -10.93 38.00 11.98
CA ILE A 453 -10.76 37.48 10.61
C ILE A 453 -9.33 37.06 10.37
N GLY A 454 -8.35 37.81 10.88
CA GLY A 454 -6.94 37.41 10.86
C GLY A 454 -6.69 36.07 11.58
N SER A 455 -7.27 35.88 12.77
CA SER A 455 -7.23 34.59 13.46
C SER A 455 -7.97 33.50 12.71
N GLY A 456 -9.05 33.84 11.99
CA GLY A 456 -9.78 32.90 11.14
C GLY A 456 -8.93 32.33 10.01
N TRP A 457 -8.08 33.15 9.37
CA TRP A 457 -7.11 32.68 8.38
C TRP A 457 -6.04 31.77 8.99
N ILE A 458 -5.54 32.07 10.20
CA ILE A 458 -4.62 31.17 10.91
C ILE A 458 -5.31 29.84 11.21
N SER A 459 -6.56 29.87 11.68
CA SER A 459 -7.35 28.67 11.95
C SER A 459 -7.63 27.85 10.69
N LEU A 460 -7.83 28.49 9.54
CA LEU A 460 -7.98 27.79 8.25
C LEU A 460 -6.71 27.00 7.89
N VAL A 461 -5.53 27.60 8.05
CA VAL A 461 -4.25 26.91 7.79
C VAL A 461 -4.08 25.71 8.73
N ALA A 462 -4.32 25.90 10.02
CA ALA A 462 -4.23 24.84 11.04
C ALA A 462 -5.21 23.68 10.81
N TRP A 463 -6.46 23.98 10.43
CA TRP A 463 -7.46 22.96 10.15
C TRP A 463 -7.16 22.24 8.83
N SER A 464 -6.70 22.97 7.81
CA SER A 464 -6.28 22.37 6.55
C SER A 464 -5.11 21.40 6.76
N SER A 465 -4.08 21.78 7.52
CA SER A 465 -2.95 20.89 7.84
C SER A 465 -3.39 19.63 8.59
N HIS A 466 -4.37 19.77 9.49
CA HIS A 466 -4.94 18.63 10.22
C HIS A 466 -5.66 17.65 9.26
N GLN A 467 -6.58 18.15 8.43
CA GLN A 467 -7.31 17.29 7.48
C GLN A 467 -6.38 16.62 6.47
N LEU A 468 -5.36 17.32 6.00
CA LEU A 468 -4.39 16.76 5.06
C LEU A 468 -3.59 15.62 5.69
N ARG A 469 -3.13 15.78 6.92
CA ARG A 469 -2.46 14.72 7.67
C ARG A 469 -3.36 13.50 7.88
N ASP A 470 -4.63 13.72 8.21
CA ASP A 470 -5.58 12.60 8.33
C ASP A 470 -5.87 11.93 6.97
N SER A 471 -5.89 12.71 5.88
CA SER A 471 -6.09 12.20 4.53
C SER A 471 -5.00 11.27 4.05
N LEU A 472 -3.76 11.39 4.54
CA LEU A 472 -2.68 10.46 4.25
C LEU A 472 -2.98 9.02 4.70
N ARG A 473 -3.87 8.85 5.68
CA ARG A 473 -4.25 7.53 6.21
C ARG A 473 -5.53 6.98 5.60
N ARG A 474 -6.51 7.85 5.34
CA ARG A 474 -7.88 7.42 5.04
C ARG A 474 -8.50 8.11 3.81
N GLY A 475 -7.78 9.05 3.19
CA GLY A 475 -8.31 9.91 2.11
C GLY A 475 -9.13 11.11 2.59
N LEU A 476 -9.44 12.04 1.69
CA LEU A 476 -10.29 13.22 1.95
C LEU A 476 -11.78 12.85 1.83
N TRP A 477 -12.61 13.28 2.77
CA TRP A 477 -14.06 13.05 2.75
C TRP A 477 -14.78 14.20 2.04
N LEU A 478 -15.28 13.92 0.83
CA LEU A 478 -15.92 14.93 -0.02
C LEU A 478 -17.44 15.01 0.20
N TRP A 479 -18.13 13.86 0.17
CA TRP A 479 -19.59 13.78 0.19
C TRP A 479 -20.07 12.44 0.77
N PRO A 480 -21.26 12.31 1.39
CA PRO A 480 -22.26 13.33 1.76
C PRO A 480 -21.89 14.11 3.04
N PRO A 481 -22.55 15.25 3.33
CA PRO A 481 -22.37 15.97 4.59
C PRO A 481 -22.75 15.11 5.82
N PRO A 482 -22.19 15.42 7.01
CA PRO A 482 -22.49 14.71 8.26
C PRO A 482 -23.98 14.80 8.61
N ARG A 483 -24.61 13.68 8.98
CA ARG A 483 -26.04 13.64 9.39
C ARG A 483 -26.24 13.86 10.89
N LEU A 484 -25.37 13.29 11.73
CA LEU A 484 -25.48 13.27 13.21
C LEU A 484 -24.07 13.20 13.84
N LEU A 485 -23.22 14.20 13.56
CA LEU A 485 -21.81 14.31 14.02
C LEU A 485 -20.83 13.26 13.46
N LEU A 486 -21.31 12.26 12.73
CA LEU A 486 -20.52 11.19 12.11
C LEU A 486 -20.78 11.08 10.61
N SER A 487 -19.82 10.51 9.89
CA SER A 487 -19.92 10.18 8.47
C SER A 487 -20.99 9.10 8.22
N PRO A 488 -21.83 9.23 7.17
CA PRO A 488 -22.79 8.20 6.79
C PRO A 488 -22.08 6.93 6.26
N PRO A 489 -22.70 5.74 6.34
CA PRO A 489 -22.14 4.52 5.76
C PRO A 489 -21.98 4.67 4.23
N GLY A 490 -20.81 4.32 3.69
CA GLY A 490 -20.51 4.43 2.27
C GLY A 490 -20.20 5.84 1.76
N TYR A 491 -19.58 6.71 2.58
CA TYR A 491 -19.20 8.06 2.15
C TYR A 491 -18.09 8.06 1.09
N LEU A 492 -18.20 8.97 0.13
CA LEU A 492 -17.23 9.17 -0.94
C LEU A 492 -15.95 9.80 -0.35
N HIS A 493 -14.86 9.06 -0.45
CA HIS A 493 -13.54 9.50 -0.06
C HIS A 493 -12.57 9.37 -1.24
N THR A 494 -11.57 10.25 -1.29
CA THR A 494 -10.47 10.09 -2.24
C THR A 494 -9.57 8.94 -1.81
N LEU A 495 -8.81 8.37 -2.74
CA LEU A 495 -7.63 7.60 -2.36
C LEU A 495 -6.66 8.48 -1.55
N PRO A 496 -5.90 7.91 -0.60
CA PRO A 496 -4.83 8.63 0.08
C PRO A 496 -3.89 9.24 -0.97
N PRO A 497 -3.60 10.56 -0.91
CA PRO A 497 -2.73 11.17 -1.89
C PRO A 497 -1.32 10.57 -1.78
N PRO A 498 -0.61 10.37 -2.90
CA PRO A 498 0.77 9.90 -2.88
C PRO A 498 1.60 10.83 -1.99
N LEU A 499 2.31 10.22 -1.03
CA LEU A 499 3.09 10.94 -0.02
C LEU A 499 3.86 12.14 -0.60
N PRO A 500 4.68 12.01 -1.68
CA PRO A 500 5.53 13.09 -2.18
C PRO A 500 4.79 14.32 -2.71
N PHE A 501 3.48 14.21 -3.00
CA PHE A 501 2.69 15.31 -3.55
C PHE A 501 1.74 15.94 -2.54
N ALA A 502 1.44 15.26 -1.42
CA ALA A 502 0.42 15.69 -0.47
C ALA A 502 0.72 17.04 0.21
N TYR A 503 1.91 17.20 0.81
CA TYR A 503 2.28 18.43 1.52
C TYR A 503 2.63 19.60 0.58
N PRO A 504 3.37 19.41 -0.54
CA PRO A 504 3.65 20.49 -1.49
C PRO A 504 2.39 21.07 -2.13
N LEU A 505 1.47 20.22 -2.58
CA LEU A 505 0.24 20.64 -3.26
C LEU A 505 -0.69 21.38 -2.29
N ALA A 506 -0.77 20.89 -1.06
CA ALA A 506 -1.46 21.56 0.03
C ALA A 506 -0.90 22.95 0.34
N LEU A 507 0.40 23.06 0.59
CA LEU A 507 1.06 24.33 0.88
C LEU A 507 0.88 25.31 -0.29
N ALA A 508 0.99 24.86 -1.54
CA ALA A 508 0.74 25.69 -2.71
C ALA A 508 -0.72 26.20 -2.76
N SER A 509 -1.71 25.35 -2.48
CA SER A 509 -3.12 25.76 -2.45
C SER A 509 -3.43 26.77 -1.33
N ILE A 510 -2.82 26.61 -0.16
CA ILE A 510 -2.98 27.54 0.96
C ILE A 510 -2.28 28.88 0.66
N LEU A 511 -1.07 28.84 0.11
CA LEU A 511 -0.31 30.03 -0.26
C LEU A 511 -1.02 30.85 -1.34
N THR A 512 -1.62 30.20 -2.33
CA THR A 512 -2.41 30.89 -3.37
C THR A 512 -3.65 31.56 -2.78
N LEU A 513 -4.37 30.90 -1.87
CA LEU A 513 -5.51 31.49 -1.15
C LEU A 513 -5.11 32.71 -0.29
N LEU A 514 -3.97 32.63 0.39
CA LEU A 514 -3.43 33.73 1.20
C LEU A 514 -2.91 34.89 0.34
N HIS A 515 -2.51 34.65 -0.91
CA HIS A 515 -2.10 35.68 -1.86
C HIS A 515 -3.29 36.42 -2.51
N ILE A 516 -4.39 35.70 -2.79
CA ILE A 516 -5.61 36.29 -3.40
C ILE A 516 -6.27 37.29 -2.45
N THR A 517 -6.10 37.12 -1.15
CA THR A 517 -6.58 38.07 -0.15
C THR A 517 -5.47 39.02 0.29
N PRO A 518 -5.57 40.34 0.03
CA PRO A 518 -4.59 41.28 0.55
C PRO A 518 -4.78 41.39 2.07
N LEU A 519 -4.16 40.45 2.79
CA LEU A 519 -4.15 40.38 4.24
C LEU A 519 -3.37 41.58 4.79
N LYS A 520 -4.08 42.66 5.11
CA LYS A 520 -3.64 43.58 6.16
C LYS A 520 -3.87 42.89 7.51
N LEU A 521 -3.12 41.81 7.77
CA LEU A 521 -2.99 41.24 9.12
C LEU A 521 -2.37 42.33 9.99
N CYS A 522 -3.19 42.99 10.80
CA CYS A 522 -2.77 44.15 11.58
C CYS A 522 -1.65 43.77 12.55
N ASP A 523 -0.42 44.20 12.26
CA ASP A 523 0.56 44.43 13.32
C ASP A 523 0.03 45.60 14.17
N ARG A 524 0.05 45.47 15.50
CA ARG A 524 -0.29 46.53 16.48
C ARG A 524 0.34 47.89 16.13
N ALA A 525 1.47 47.90 15.42
CA ALA A 525 2.19 49.09 14.98
C ALA A 525 1.40 49.98 13.99
N THR A 526 0.45 49.45 13.22
CA THR A 526 -0.35 50.25 12.26
C THR A 526 -1.38 51.17 12.92
N LEU A 527 -1.72 50.95 14.20
CA LEU A 527 -2.60 51.85 14.96
C LEU A 527 -1.88 53.14 15.38
N LEU A 528 -0.62 53.06 15.80
CA LEU A 528 0.16 54.24 16.21
C LEU A 528 0.45 55.17 15.02
N SER A 529 0.67 54.62 13.83
CA SER A 529 0.87 55.43 12.62
C SER A 529 -0.43 56.05 12.09
N TYR A 530 -1.57 55.36 12.20
CA TYR A 530 -2.88 55.93 11.80
C TYR A 530 -3.40 56.99 12.78
N VAL A 531 -3.15 56.82 14.09
CA VAL A 531 -3.47 57.86 15.09
C VAL A 531 -2.54 59.07 14.91
N SER A 532 -1.24 58.86 14.66
CA SER A 532 -0.29 59.95 14.40
C SER A 532 -0.57 60.70 13.07
N PHE A 533 -1.04 60.00 12.03
CA PHE A 533 -1.44 60.64 10.76
C PHE A 533 -2.70 61.51 10.93
N ARG A 534 -3.61 61.13 11.83
CA ARG A 534 -4.81 61.93 12.14
C ARG A 534 -4.53 63.15 13.02
N GLU A 535 -3.45 63.12 13.82
CA GLU A 535 -2.98 64.29 14.56
C GLU A 535 -2.23 65.28 13.66
N LYS A 536 -1.43 64.81 12.68
CA LYS A 536 -0.75 65.70 11.73
C LYS A 536 -1.70 66.42 10.76
N ASN A 537 -2.82 65.81 10.39
CA ASN A 537 -3.84 66.43 9.51
C ASN A 537 -4.88 67.31 10.24
N LYS A 538 -4.72 67.54 11.56
CA LYS A 538 -5.50 68.55 12.30
C LYS A 538 -4.78 69.90 12.43
N VAL A 539 -3.55 70.03 11.94
CA VAL A 539 -2.77 71.28 11.97
C VAL A 539 -2.52 71.78 10.55
N SER A 540 -3.58 72.13 9.83
CA SER A 540 -3.57 72.95 8.60
C SER A 540 -4.99 73.37 8.21
N ILE A 541 -5.78 73.87 9.16
CA ILE A 541 -6.92 74.77 8.91
C ILE A 541 -7.01 75.72 10.11
N VAL A 542 -6.18 76.76 10.12
CA VAL A 542 -6.48 78.15 10.52
C VAL A 542 -5.48 79.03 9.80
#